data_AF-A0A2I0WVT8-F1
#
_entry.id   AF-A0A2I0WVT8-F1
#
_cell.length_a   1.000
_cell.length_b   1.000
_cell.length_c   1.000
_cell.angle_alpha   90.00
_cell.angle_beta   90.00
_cell.angle_gamma   90.00
#
_symmetry.space_group_name_H-M   'P 1'
#
loop_
_entity.id
_entity.type
_entity.pdbx_description
1 polymer ?
#
loop_
_entity_poly.entity_id
_entity_poly.type
_entity_poly.pdbx_seq_one_letter_code
_entity_poly.pdbx_strand_id
1 'polypeptide(L)'
;MEILRSQKKPTAEAASNLSLYRCAPSLEVRLDDFELYAIDRLRVLKGISNGLSRGKRPDEMETLVNELWRTNMRHPDVTQLINKDLISHFVLRLVYCRTDELRKWFLSMETALFRYRFRLESLESQRMLMAEFQLPYKALNYVEYERVKDKLTQVSRSIGQSSNVDTIFFKVPFEEVPELVANRRVFLLKGNAYVAMNQVASIVVSHFRSNLSKALVLTNRKWTSTIREQEKDRLTPIVEALGSSYLGPDYSQPMEFTDISLKDIDQLANTSFPLCMRHLFNRLREDHHLKHGGRMQLGLFLKEKHYFTPFHVLCWTY
;
A
#
# COMPACT_ATOMS: atom_id res chain seq x y z
N MET A 1 -10.86 -36.10 19.96
CA MET A 1 -11.55 -36.25 18.66
C MET A 1 -11.72 -34.88 18.05
N GLU A 2 -10.69 -34.40 17.35
CA GLU A 2 -10.77 -33.17 16.55
C GLU A 2 -11.03 -33.58 15.09
N ILE A 3 -12.10 -33.04 14.52
CA ILE A 3 -12.55 -33.37 13.18
C ILE A 3 -11.66 -32.61 12.19
N LEU A 4 -10.65 -33.31 11.66
CA LEU A 4 -9.90 -32.91 10.47
C LEU A 4 -10.86 -32.83 9.28
N ARG A 5 -11.39 -31.63 9.00
CA ARG A 5 -12.15 -31.36 7.78
C ARG A 5 -11.17 -31.26 6.60
N SER A 6 -11.18 -32.31 5.79
CA SER A 6 -10.54 -32.41 4.49
C SER A 6 -10.85 -31.19 3.62
N GLN A 7 -9.82 -30.38 3.33
CA GLN A 7 -9.89 -29.34 2.31
C GLN A 7 -9.94 -30.01 0.93
N LYS A 8 -11.09 -29.92 0.26
CA LYS A 8 -11.24 -30.31 -1.14
C LYS A 8 -10.40 -29.34 -1.98
N LYS A 9 -9.40 -29.86 -2.71
CA LYS A 9 -8.65 -29.10 -3.72
C LYS A 9 -9.63 -28.57 -4.78
N PRO A 10 -9.71 -27.26 -5.04
CA PRO A 10 -10.43 -26.77 -6.20
C PRO A 10 -9.63 -27.14 -7.47
N THR A 11 -10.37 -27.56 -8.49
CA THR A 11 -9.89 -27.85 -9.85
C THR A 11 -9.16 -26.65 -10.46
N ALA A 12 -8.08 -26.92 -11.18
CA ALA A 12 -7.00 -25.98 -11.51
C ALA A 12 -7.29 -24.93 -12.60
N GLU A 13 -8.55 -24.67 -12.97
CA GLU A 13 -8.88 -23.79 -14.12
C GLU A 13 -9.48 -22.43 -13.75
N ALA A 14 -9.71 -22.15 -12.46
CA ALA A 14 -10.11 -20.82 -12.00
C ALA A 14 -9.50 -20.53 -10.62
N ALA A 15 -8.18 -20.38 -10.56
CA ALA A 15 -7.53 -19.90 -9.33
C ALA A 15 -7.48 -18.37 -9.39
N SER A 16 -8.05 -17.68 -8.40
CA SER A 16 -7.87 -16.22 -8.29
C SER A 16 -6.40 -15.92 -8.02
N ASN A 17 -5.80 -14.98 -8.77
CA ASN A 17 -4.41 -14.57 -8.56
C ASN A 17 -4.23 -13.71 -7.30
N LEU A 18 -5.32 -13.42 -6.58
CA LEU A 18 -5.34 -12.62 -5.37
C LEU A 18 -5.41 -13.53 -4.13
N SER A 19 -4.39 -13.46 -3.28
CA SER A 19 -4.38 -14.18 -2.00
C SER A 19 -5.01 -13.37 -0.88
N LEU A 20 -5.67 -14.04 0.06
CA LEU A 20 -6.17 -13.45 1.30
C LEU A 20 -5.13 -13.39 2.42
N TYR A 21 -3.92 -13.92 2.20
CA TYR A 21 -2.81 -13.92 3.15
C TYR A 21 -3.20 -14.44 4.56
N ARG A 22 -3.98 -15.53 4.60
CA ARG A 22 -4.49 -16.13 5.85
C ARG A 22 -3.40 -16.89 6.61
N CYS A 23 -2.58 -17.66 5.90
CA CYS A 23 -1.52 -18.48 6.47
C CYS A 23 -0.19 -18.13 5.82
N ALA A 24 0.87 -18.09 6.64
CA ALA A 24 2.23 -17.95 6.12
C ALA A 24 2.60 -19.23 5.33
N PRO A 25 3.25 -19.10 4.17
CA PRO A 25 3.69 -20.26 3.41
C PRO A 25 4.78 -21.03 4.17
N SER A 26 4.73 -22.36 4.13
CA SER A 26 5.82 -23.23 4.60
C SER A 26 6.88 -23.37 3.50
N LEU A 27 7.47 -22.25 3.11
CA LEU A 27 8.50 -22.18 2.06
C LEU A 27 9.80 -21.66 2.65
N GLU A 28 10.90 -22.30 2.32
CA GLU A 28 12.24 -21.79 2.62
C GLU A 28 12.62 -20.71 1.60
N VAL A 29 13.15 -19.60 2.09
CA VAL A 29 13.50 -18.43 1.27
C VAL A 29 14.87 -17.95 1.70
N ARG A 30 15.73 -17.61 0.74
CA ARG A 30 17.03 -16.99 1.02
C ARG A 30 16.82 -15.60 1.62
N LEU A 31 17.72 -15.16 2.50
CA LEU A 31 17.61 -13.84 3.12
C LEU A 31 17.65 -12.71 2.09
N ASP A 32 18.45 -12.87 1.03
CA ASP A 32 18.53 -11.90 -0.07
C ASP A 32 17.17 -11.73 -0.78
N ASP A 33 16.52 -12.85 -1.12
CA ASP A 33 15.19 -12.85 -1.74
C ASP A 33 14.12 -12.31 -0.78
N PHE A 34 14.24 -12.63 0.50
CA PHE A 34 13.36 -12.15 1.56
C PHE A 34 13.36 -10.62 1.65
N GLU A 35 14.54 -10.00 1.63
CA GLU A 35 14.68 -8.54 1.62
C GLU A 35 14.23 -7.94 0.29
N LEU A 36 14.69 -8.49 -0.84
CA LEU A 36 14.36 -7.98 -2.18
C LEU A 36 12.85 -7.96 -2.43
N TYR A 37 12.15 -9.05 -2.11
CA TYR A 37 10.70 -9.13 -2.28
C TYR A 37 9.96 -8.12 -1.40
N ALA A 38 10.45 -7.90 -0.17
CA ALA A 38 9.89 -6.90 0.72
C ALA A 38 10.08 -5.47 0.19
N ILE A 39 11.27 -5.15 -0.34
CA ILE A 39 11.56 -3.86 -0.97
C ILE A 39 10.65 -3.62 -2.17
N ASP A 40 10.48 -4.60 -3.05
CA ASP A 40 9.64 -4.46 -4.24
C ASP A 40 8.17 -4.19 -3.88
N ARG A 41 7.61 -4.92 -2.92
CA ARG A 41 6.25 -4.62 -2.43
C ARG A 41 6.21 -3.25 -1.76
N LEU A 42 7.23 -2.89 -0.99
CA LEU A 42 7.26 -1.60 -0.29
C LEU A 42 7.30 -0.42 -1.27
N ARG A 43 7.97 -0.56 -2.43
CA ARG A 43 7.91 0.42 -3.53
C ARG A 43 6.47 0.63 -4.02
N VAL A 44 5.72 -0.46 -4.22
CA VAL A 44 4.29 -0.37 -4.59
C VAL A 44 3.49 0.37 -3.53
N LEU A 45 3.62 0.00 -2.25
CA LEU A 45 2.86 0.61 -1.15
C LEU A 45 3.19 2.10 -0.96
N LYS A 46 4.47 2.48 -1.06
CA LYS A 46 4.87 3.90 -1.02
C LYS A 46 4.36 4.67 -2.23
N GLY A 47 4.38 4.07 -3.42
CA GLY A 47 3.78 4.66 -4.62
C GLY A 47 2.29 4.93 -4.49
N ILE A 48 1.54 3.99 -3.88
CA ILE A 48 0.12 4.17 -3.53
C ILE A 48 -0.04 5.31 -2.52
N SER A 49 0.76 5.32 -1.45
CA SER A 49 0.74 6.40 -0.44
C SER A 49 0.93 7.78 -1.07
N ASN A 50 1.91 7.91 -1.97
CA ASN A 50 2.22 9.16 -2.67
C ASN A 50 1.11 9.56 -3.65
N GLY A 51 0.49 8.60 -4.33
CA GLY A 51 -0.66 8.87 -5.21
C GLY A 51 -1.84 9.43 -4.44
N LEU A 52 -2.16 8.81 -3.29
CA LEU A 52 -3.25 9.25 -2.42
C LEU A 52 -2.98 10.62 -1.80
N SER A 53 -1.75 10.88 -1.33
CA SER A 53 -1.39 12.18 -0.73
C SER A 53 -1.42 13.33 -1.74
N ARG A 54 -1.24 13.02 -3.04
CA ARG A 54 -1.36 13.99 -4.14
C ARG A 54 -2.81 14.16 -4.62
N GLY A 55 -3.78 13.48 -4.01
CA GLY A 55 -5.19 13.61 -4.35
C GLY A 55 -5.57 13.01 -5.71
N LYS A 56 -4.81 12.02 -6.20
CA LYS A 56 -5.14 11.34 -7.46
C LYS A 56 -6.54 10.75 -7.41
N ARG A 57 -7.25 10.84 -8.54
CA ARG A 57 -8.60 10.29 -8.68
C ARG A 57 -8.60 8.77 -8.63
N PRO A 58 -9.74 8.12 -8.30
CA PRO A 58 -9.83 6.66 -8.27
C PRO A 58 -9.36 5.97 -9.57
N ASP A 59 -9.69 6.52 -10.73
CA ASP A 59 -9.32 5.97 -12.04
C ASP A 59 -7.80 6.07 -12.29
N GLU A 60 -7.20 7.21 -11.92
CA GLU A 60 -5.74 7.42 -12.03
C GLU A 60 -4.98 6.53 -11.06
N MET A 61 -5.54 6.30 -9.87
CA MET A 61 -4.97 5.40 -8.88
C MET A 61 -4.98 3.96 -9.37
N GLU A 62 -6.03 3.53 -10.05
CA GLU A 62 -6.11 2.18 -10.62
C GLU A 62 -5.01 1.94 -11.66
N THR A 63 -4.82 2.88 -12.59
CA THR A 63 -3.74 2.85 -13.57
C THR A 63 -2.36 2.85 -12.90
N LEU A 64 -2.16 3.75 -11.91
CA LEU A 64 -0.91 3.83 -11.15
C LEU A 64 -0.58 2.53 -10.42
N VAL A 65 -1.56 1.93 -9.74
CA VAL A 65 -1.35 0.68 -8.97
C VAL A 65 -0.99 -0.45 -9.91
N ASN A 66 -1.67 -0.57 -11.04
CA ASN A 66 -1.39 -1.59 -12.05
C ASN A 66 0.02 -1.44 -12.62
N GLU A 67 0.45 -0.21 -12.93
CA GLU A 67 1.80 0.08 -13.38
C GLU A 67 2.85 -0.27 -12.32
N LEU A 68 2.69 0.21 -11.08
CA LEU A 68 3.60 -0.09 -9.98
C LEU A 68 3.70 -1.60 -9.72
N TRP A 69 2.57 -2.31 -9.79
CA TRP A 69 2.54 -3.76 -9.63
C TRP A 69 3.31 -4.47 -10.76
N ARG A 70 3.09 -4.07 -12.01
CA ARG A 70 3.79 -4.65 -13.17
C ARG A 70 5.29 -4.38 -13.13
N THR A 71 5.71 -3.20 -12.70
CA THR A 71 7.13 -2.82 -12.66
C THR A 71 7.89 -3.51 -11.53
N ASN A 72 7.30 -3.64 -10.35
CA ASN A 72 8.02 -4.12 -9.16
C ASN A 72 7.73 -5.59 -8.82
N MET A 73 6.52 -6.08 -9.06
CA MET A 73 6.10 -7.40 -8.57
C MET A 73 6.04 -8.48 -9.64
N ARG A 74 6.07 -8.13 -10.93
CA ARG A 74 5.92 -9.10 -12.02
C ARG A 74 7.12 -10.05 -12.08
N HIS A 75 6.83 -11.31 -12.34
CA HIS A 75 7.82 -12.36 -12.59
C HIS A 75 7.35 -13.22 -13.77
N PRO A 76 8.25 -13.67 -14.67
CA PRO A 76 7.87 -14.50 -15.82
C PRO A 76 7.26 -15.85 -15.42
N ASP A 77 7.76 -16.44 -14.33
CA ASP A 77 7.19 -17.63 -13.72
C ASP A 77 6.06 -17.26 -12.74
N VAL A 78 4.87 -17.81 -12.98
CA VAL A 78 3.65 -17.62 -12.18
C VAL A 78 3.83 -18.11 -10.74
N THR A 79 4.57 -19.20 -10.53
CA THR A 79 4.81 -19.75 -9.20
C THR A 79 5.64 -18.78 -8.37
N GLN A 80 6.70 -18.26 -8.97
CA GLN A 80 7.55 -17.24 -8.35
C GLN A 80 6.83 -15.92 -8.15
N LEU A 81 5.92 -15.52 -9.04
CA LEU A 81 5.05 -14.36 -8.83
C LEU A 81 4.19 -14.52 -7.57
N ILE A 82 3.54 -15.68 -7.42
CA ILE A 82 2.71 -16.00 -6.24
C ILE A 82 3.56 -16.02 -4.98
N ASN A 83 4.72 -16.67 -5.02
CA ASN A 83 5.64 -16.73 -3.88
C ASN A 83 6.14 -15.34 -3.50
N LYS A 84 6.58 -14.53 -4.48
CA LYS A 84 7.01 -13.14 -4.26
C LYS A 84 5.92 -12.30 -3.61
N ASP A 85 4.68 -12.40 -4.08
CA ASP A 85 3.52 -11.71 -3.49
C ASP A 85 3.26 -12.14 -2.04
N LEU A 86 3.22 -13.45 -1.78
CA LEU A 86 2.98 -14.01 -0.45
C LEU A 86 4.10 -13.65 0.53
N ILE A 87 5.35 -13.95 0.17
CA ILE A 87 6.51 -13.74 1.03
C ILE A 87 6.62 -12.26 1.37
N SER A 88 6.62 -11.37 0.36
CA SER A 88 6.73 -9.93 0.58
C SER A 88 5.68 -9.39 1.55
N HIS A 89 4.43 -9.85 1.44
CA HIS A 89 3.36 -9.47 2.36
C HIS A 89 3.67 -9.89 3.80
N PHE A 90 4.10 -11.14 4.02
CA PHE A 90 4.43 -11.64 5.36
C PHE A 90 5.70 -11.01 5.93
N VAL A 91 6.70 -10.69 5.10
CA VAL A 91 7.88 -9.93 5.54
C VAL A 91 7.47 -8.55 6.03
N LEU A 92 6.67 -7.82 5.25
CA LEU A 92 6.23 -6.48 5.65
C LEU A 92 5.33 -6.51 6.89
N ARG A 93 4.58 -7.60 7.15
CA ARG A 93 3.89 -7.76 8.44
C ARG A 93 4.85 -7.75 9.63
N LEU A 94 6.03 -8.36 9.52
CA LEU A 94 7.05 -8.33 10.59
C LEU A 94 7.60 -6.91 10.80
N VAL A 95 7.84 -6.18 9.70
CA VAL A 95 8.36 -4.81 9.74
C VAL A 95 7.36 -3.84 10.37
N TYR A 96 6.12 -3.88 9.91
CA TYR A 96 5.10 -2.86 10.21
C TYR A 96 4.16 -3.23 11.36
N CYS A 97 4.33 -4.38 12.03
CA CYS A 97 3.54 -4.71 13.23
C CYS A 97 4.01 -3.99 14.51
N ARG A 98 5.24 -3.45 14.50
CA ARG A 98 6.00 -2.99 15.67
C ARG A 98 5.38 -1.80 16.40
N THR A 99 5.03 -0.74 15.67
CA THR A 99 4.42 0.48 16.23
C THR A 99 3.02 0.67 15.67
N ASP A 100 2.16 1.37 16.41
CA ASP A 100 0.79 1.65 15.99
C ASP A 100 0.73 2.52 14.73
N GLU A 101 1.67 3.45 14.56
CA GLU A 101 1.76 4.29 13.36
C GLU A 101 2.13 3.47 12.12
N LEU A 102 3.17 2.63 12.21
CA LEU A 102 3.55 1.72 11.14
C LEU A 102 2.40 0.76 10.80
N ARG A 103 1.72 0.24 11.81
CA ARG A 103 0.58 -0.68 11.62
C ARG A 103 -0.57 0.01 10.89
N LYS A 104 -0.91 1.24 11.27
CA LYS A 104 -1.97 2.02 10.60
C LYS A 104 -1.61 2.33 9.15
N TRP A 105 -0.36 2.73 8.90
CA TRP A 105 0.12 3.02 7.55
C TRP A 105 0.07 1.78 6.66
N PHE A 106 0.68 0.68 7.10
CA PHE A 106 0.69 -0.57 6.34
C PHE A 106 -0.71 -1.11 6.12
N LEU A 107 -1.56 -1.14 7.16
CA LEU A 107 -2.95 -1.54 7.03
C LEU A 107 -3.69 -0.70 5.98
N SER A 108 -3.47 0.63 5.96
CA SER A 108 -4.10 1.50 4.97
C SER A 108 -3.63 1.22 3.54
N MET A 109 -2.31 1.15 3.32
CA MET A 109 -1.74 0.97 1.98
C MET A 109 -2.00 -0.43 1.42
N GLU A 110 -1.89 -1.46 2.27
CA GLU A 110 -2.14 -2.85 1.89
C GLU A 110 -3.62 -3.08 1.59
N THR A 111 -4.53 -2.46 2.36
CA THR A 111 -5.97 -2.48 2.07
C THR A 111 -6.29 -1.79 0.74
N ALA A 112 -5.62 -0.67 0.44
CA ALA A 112 -5.78 0.02 -0.83
C ALA A 112 -5.27 -0.84 -2.01
N LEU A 113 -4.08 -1.43 -1.89
CA LEU A 113 -3.53 -2.36 -2.88
C LEU A 113 -4.49 -3.53 -3.15
N PHE A 114 -4.98 -4.17 -2.09
CA PHE A 114 -5.95 -5.27 -2.21
C PHE A 114 -7.23 -4.82 -2.92
N ARG A 115 -7.76 -3.63 -2.61
CA ARG A 115 -8.94 -3.06 -3.27
C ARG A 115 -8.76 -2.90 -4.77
N TYR A 116 -7.62 -2.36 -5.22
CA TYR A 116 -7.35 -2.18 -6.65
C TYR A 116 -7.13 -3.51 -7.35
N ARG A 117 -6.35 -4.43 -6.76
CA ARG A 117 -6.15 -5.77 -7.32
C ARG A 117 -7.47 -6.54 -7.44
N PHE A 118 -8.33 -6.47 -6.43
CA PHE A 118 -9.65 -7.12 -6.45
C PHE A 118 -10.54 -6.60 -7.59
N ARG A 119 -10.49 -5.30 -7.90
CA ARG A 119 -11.28 -4.74 -9.01
C ARG A 119 -10.81 -5.20 -10.40
N LEU A 120 -9.52 -5.48 -10.54
CA LEU A 120 -8.93 -5.98 -11.78
C LEU A 120 -9.18 -7.48 -12.01
N GLU A 121 -9.58 -8.21 -10.97
CA GLU A 121 -9.96 -9.63 -11.08
C GLU A 121 -11.26 -9.80 -11.89
N SER A 122 -11.40 -10.96 -12.53
CA SER A 122 -12.62 -11.32 -13.25
C SER A 122 -13.82 -11.43 -12.30
N LEU A 123 -15.04 -11.27 -12.83
CA LEU A 123 -16.27 -11.43 -12.02
C LEU A 123 -16.36 -12.82 -11.37
N GLU A 124 -15.81 -13.84 -12.01
CA GLU A 124 -15.75 -15.20 -11.47
C GLU A 124 -14.76 -15.33 -10.31
N SER A 125 -13.54 -14.79 -10.46
CA SER A 125 -12.56 -14.67 -9.37
C SER A 125 -13.13 -13.90 -8.18
N GLN A 126 -13.82 -12.79 -8.42
CA GLN A 126 -14.46 -12.00 -7.37
C GLN A 126 -15.51 -12.82 -6.61
N ARG A 127 -16.35 -13.59 -7.33
CA ARG A 127 -17.34 -14.48 -6.70
C ARG A 127 -16.70 -15.58 -5.86
N MET A 128 -15.61 -16.19 -6.34
CA MET A 128 -14.89 -17.21 -5.56
C MET A 128 -14.30 -16.64 -4.28
N LEU A 129 -13.68 -15.45 -4.34
CA LEU A 129 -13.14 -14.77 -3.17
C LEU A 129 -14.24 -14.42 -2.16
N MET A 130 -15.40 -13.94 -2.63
CA MET A 130 -16.55 -13.70 -1.76
C MET A 130 -17.01 -14.97 -1.03
N ALA A 131 -17.04 -16.11 -1.73
CA ALA A 131 -17.39 -17.39 -1.12
C ALA A 131 -16.35 -17.83 -0.08
N GLU A 132 -15.06 -17.55 -0.30
CA GLU A 132 -13.99 -17.88 0.66
C GLU A 132 -14.11 -17.10 1.98
N PHE A 133 -14.63 -15.88 1.94
CA PHE A 133 -14.94 -15.07 3.14
C PHE A 133 -16.19 -15.55 3.88
N GLN A 134 -16.93 -16.54 3.37
CA GLN A 134 -18.17 -17.08 3.97
C GLN A 134 -19.21 -15.98 4.24
N LEU A 135 -19.24 -14.97 3.36
CA LEU A 135 -20.13 -13.83 3.50
C LEU A 135 -21.59 -14.28 3.39
N PRO A 136 -22.50 -13.84 4.28
CA PRO A 136 -23.92 -14.18 4.23
C PRO A 136 -24.64 -13.35 3.15
N TYR A 137 -24.20 -13.46 1.89
CA TYR A 137 -24.85 -12.77 0.77
C TYR A 137 -25.78 -13.71 -0.01
N LYS A 138 -26.91 -13.17 -0.46
CA LYS A 138 -27.85 -13.86 -1.34
C LYS A 138 -28.04 -13.03 -2.59
N ALA A 139 -27.82 -13.62 -3.76
CA ALA A 139 -28.19 -12.97 -5.02
C ALA A 139 -29.70 -12.72 -5.03
N LEU A 140 -30.11 -11.53 -5.45
CA LEU A 140 -31.54 -11.21 -5.55
C LEU A 140 -32.19 -12.06 -6.63
N ASN A 141 -33.35 -12.63 -6.33
CA ASN A 141 -34.21 -13.20 -7.35
C ASN A 141 -34.97 -12.07 -8.09
N TYR A 142 -35.53 -12.37 -9.26
CA TYR A 142 -36.24 -11.39 -10.09
C TYR A 142 -37.43 -10.73 -9.35
N VAL A 143 -38.18 -11.51 -8.57
CA VAL A 143 -39.37 -11.03 -7.84
C VAL A 143 -38.99 -10.04 -6.73
N GLU A 144 -37.93 -10.31 -5.98
CA GLU A 144 -37.38 -9.42 -4.96
C GLU A 144 -36.79 -8.17 -5.60
N TYR A 145 -36.09 -8.32 -6.74
CA TYR A 145 -35.52 -7.21 -7.49
C TYR A 145 -36.58 -6.23 -7.96
N GLU A 146 -37.64 -6.68 -8.64
CA GLU A 146 -38.70 -5.79 -9.14
C GLU A 146 -39.39 -5.02 -8.00
N ARG A 147 -39.50 -5.59 -6.79
CA ARG A 147 -40.05 -4.88 -5.62
C ARG A 147 -39.21 -3.73 -5.11
N VAL A 148 -37.88 -3.80 -5.26
CA VAL A 148 -36.94 -2.79 -4.73
C VAL A 148 -36.30 -1.94 -5.82
N LYS A 149 -36.53 -2.26 -7.09
CA LYS A 149 -35.92 -1.65 -8.28
C LYS A 149 -35.95 -0.13 -8.27
N ASP A 150 -37.11 0.47 -8.01
CA ASP A 150 -37.25 1.94 -7.98
C ASP A 150 -36.35 2.59 -6.93
N LYS A 151 -36.21 1.94 -5.76
CA LYS A 151 -35.34 2.41 -4.67
C LYS A 151 -33.87 2.21 -5.01
N LEU A 152 -33.51 1.10 -5.66
CA LEU A 152 -32.15 0.87 -6.15
C LEU A 152 -31.77 1.90 -7.23
N THR A 153 -32.68 2.21 -8.14
CA THR A 153 -32.47 3.25 -9.16
C THR A 153 -32.30 4.63 -8.51
N GLN A 154 -33.09 4.95 -7.47
CA GLN A 154 -32.93 6.18 -6.70
C GLN A 154 -31.54 6.29 -6.07
N VAL A 155 -31.05 5.21 -5.46
CA VAL A 155 -29.69 5.15 -4.90
C VAL A 155 -28.63 5.31 -6.00
N SER A 156 -28.75 4.59 -7.12
CA SER A 156 -27.82 4.72 -8.26
C SER A 156 -27.70 6.18 -8.75
N ARG A 157 -28.83 6.88 -8.90
CA ARG A 157 -28.87 8.29 -9.30
C ARG A 157 -28.15 9.20 -8.29
N SER A 158 -28.35 8.96 -6.99
CA SER A 158 -27.69 9.76 -5.94
C SER A 158 -26.16 9.62 -5.93
N ILE A 159 -25.64 8.50 -6.45
CA ILE A 159 -24.19 8.21 -6.52
C ILE A 159 -23.63 8.62 -7.90
N GLY A 160 -24.45 9.14 -8.81
CA GLY A 160 -24.04 9.48 -10.17
C GLY A 160 -23.72 8.26 -11.04
N GLN A 161 -24.26 7.08 -10.71
CA GLN A 161 -24.09 5.86 -11.49
C GLN A 161 -25.27 5.69 -12.46
N SER A 162 -24.96 5.41 -13.74
CA SER A 162 -25.97 5.03 -14.73
C SER A 162 -26.60 3.69 -14.34
N SER A 163 -27.93 3.61 -14.40
CA SER A 163 -28.65 2.37 -14.14
C SER A 163 -28.45 1.42 -15.31
N ASN A 164 -27.45 0.55 -15.23
CA ASN A 164 -27.33 -0.58 -16.15
C ASN A 164 -28.37 -1.64 -15.76
N VAL A 165 -29.19 -2.03 -16.73
CA VAL A 165 -30.30 -2.99 -16.56
C VAL A 165 -29.80 -4.38 -16.14
N ASP A 166 -28.54 -4.71 -16.46
CA ASP A 166 -27.91 -6.02 -16.18
C ASP A 166 -27.09 -6.06 -14.87
N THR A 167 -27.25 -5.06 -14.00
CA THR A 167 -26.48 -5.03 -12.75
C THR A 167 -26.99 -6.09 -11.77
N ILE A 168 -26.12 -7.03 -11.39
CA ILE A 168 -26.44 -8.04 -10.38
C ILE A 168 -26.42 -7.39 -8.99
N PHE A 169 -27.48 -7.61 -8.22
CA PHE A 169 -27.62 -7.15 -6.85
C PHE A 169 -27.56 -8.31 -5.86
N PHE A 170 -26.97 -8.02 -4.70
CA PHE A 170 -26.86 -8.92 -3.57
C PHE A 170 -27.56 -8.34 -2.35
N LYS A 171 -28.21 -9.20 -1.58
CA LYS A 171 -28.79 -8.93 -0.29
C LYS A 171 -27.82 -9.40 0.79
N VAL A 172 -27.42 -8.50 1.67
CA VAL A 172 -26.44 -8.74 2.73
C VAL A 172 -26.94 -8.08 4.02
N PRO A 173 -26.71 -8.65 5.23
CA PRO A 173 -26.94 -7.93 6.47
C PRO A 173 -26.21 -6.57 6.48
N PHE A 174 -26.87 -5.52 6.98
CA PHE A 174 -26.31 -4.17 6.89
C PHE A 174 -25.03 -4.00 7.73
N GLU A 175 -24.85 -4.84 8.75
CA GLU A 175 -23.69 -4.88 9.64
C GLU A 175 -22.39 -5.25 8.90
N GLU A 176 -22.49 -5.98 7.79
CA GLU A 176 -21.34 -6.38 6.97
C GLU A 176 -20.88 -5.26 6.03
N VAL A 177 -21.70 -4.21 5.83
CA VAL A 177 -21.44 -3.12 4.87
C VAL A 177 -21.47 -1.72 5.49
N PRO A 178 -20.77 -1.49 6.61
CA PRO A 178 -20.84 -0.22 7.34
C PRO A 178 -20.34 0.97 6.50
N GLU A 179 -19.32 0.79 5.67
CA GLU A 179 -18.77 1.85 4.79
C GLU A 179 -19.82 2.34 3.77
N LEU A 180 -20.61 1.43 3.21
CA LEU A 180 -21.66 1.79 2.25
C LEU A 180 -22.85 2.44 2.94
N VAL A 181 -23.22 1.96 4.13
CA VAL A 181 -24.31 2.49 4.93
C VAL A 181 -24.01 3.91 5.41
N ALA A 182 -22.81 4.13 5.96
CA ALA A 182 -22.38 5.44 6.46
C ALA A 182 -22.43 6.52 5.35
N ASN A 183 -22.07 6.14 4.13
CA ASN A 183 -22.08 7.04 2.98
C ASN A 183 -23.42 7.08 2.22
N ARG A 184 -24.48 6.42 2.73
CA ARG A 184 -25.81 6.32 2.11
C ARG A 184 -25.77 5.80 0.66
N ARG A 185 -24.84 4.89 0.38
CA ARG A 185 -24.59 4.35 -0.96
C ARG A 185 -25.35 3.05 -1.27
N VAL A 186 -26.15 2.57 -0.33
CA VAL A 186 -26.94 1.32 -0.46
C VAL A 186 -28.35 1.54 0.03
N PHE A 187 -29.28 0.76 -0.52
CA PHE A 187 -30.65 0.71 -0.03
C PHE A 187 -30.76 -0.25 1.15
N LEU A 188 -31.50 0.14 2.20
CA LEU A 188 -31.73 -0.66 3.40
C LEU A 188 -33.20 -1.02 3.53
N LEU A 189 -33.50 -2.30 3.79
CA LEU A 189 -34.85 -2.78 4.07
C LEU A 189 -34.81 -3.95 5.06
N LYS A 190 -35.55 -3.81 6.17
CA LYS A 190 -35.71 -4.87 7.20
C LYS A 190 -34.36 -5.48 7.65
N GLY A 191 -33.39 -4.64 7.99
CA GLY A 191 -32.05 -5.07 8.43
C GLY A 191 -31.14 -5.63 7.33
N ASN A 192 -31.53 -5.54 6.06
CA ASN A 192 -30.70 -5.97 4.93
C ASN A 192 -30.30 -4.77 4.08
N ALA A 193 -29.05 -4.77 3.62
CA ALA A 193 -28.51 -3.89 2.60
C ALA A 193 -28.52 -4.57 1.23
N TYR A 194 -28.84 -3.76 0.22
CA TYR A 194 -28.87 -4.18 -1.18
C TYR A 194 -27.69 -3.54 -1.90
N VAL A 195 -26.77 -4.39 -2.35
CA VAL A 195 -25.44 -4.01 -2.83
C VAL A 195 -25.27 -4.46 -4.27
N ALA A 196 -24.85 -3.56 -5.15
CA ALA A 196 -24.55 -3.89 -6.53
C ALA A 196 -23.17 -4.58 -6.67
N MET A 197 -22.95 -5.34 -7.74
CA MET A 197 -21.67 -6.02 -8.00
C MET A 197 -20.45 -5.07 -7.94
N ASN A 198 -20.58 -3.85 -8.46
CA ASN A 198 -19.50 -2.84 -8.41
C ASN A 198 -19.17 -2.34 -6.98
N GLN A 199 -20.06 -2.56 -6.02
CA GLN A 199 -19.90 -2.19 -4.61
C GLN A 199 -19.40 -3.34 -3.73
N VAL A 200 -19.43 -4.58 -4.22
CA VAL A 200 -18.95 -5.79 -3.52
C VAL A 200 -17.52 -5.65 -3.01
N ALA A 201 -16.66 -4.95 -3.75
CA ALA A 201 -15.29 -4.70 -3.35
C ALA A 201 -15.20 -4.08 -1.95
N SER A 202 -16.14 -3.22 -1.55
CA SER A 202 -16.14 -2.61 -0.20
C SER A 202 -16.32 -3.65 0.91
N ILE A 203 -17.15 -4.67 0.68
CA ILE A 203 -17.40 -5.76 1.64
C ILE A 203 -16.12 -6.55 1.83
N VAL A 204 -15.58 -7.11 0.73
CA VAL A 204 -14.39 -7.95 0.74
C VAL A 204 -13.19 -7.21 1.34
N VAL A 205 -13.00 -5.93 0.97
CA VAL A 205 -11.94 -5.08 1.50
C VAL A 205 -12.10 -4.81 3.00
N SER A 206 -13.32 -4.65 3.50
CA SER A 206 -13.59 -4.48 4.93
C SER A 206 -13.19 -5.72 5.74
N HIS A 207 -13.58 -6.92 5.27
CA HIS A 207 -13.17 -8.17 5.91
C HIS A 207 -11.67 -8.38 5.85
N PHE A 208 -11.06 -8.12 4.69
CA PHE A 208 -9.61 -8.16 4.53
C PHE A 208 -8.90 -7.26 5.54
N ARG A 209 -9.33 -6.00 5.66
CA ARG A 209 -8.78 -5.02 6.61
C ARG A 209 -8.91 -5.51 8.06
N SER A 210 -10.08 -6.03 8.45
CA SER A 210 -10.31 -6.55 9.80
C SER A 210 -9.39 -7.74 10.12
N ASN A 211 -9.28 -8.70 9.19
CA ASN A 211 -8.41 -9.86 9.34
C ASN A 211 -6.93 -9.46 9.40
N LEU A 212 -6.49 -8.55 8.52
CA LEU A 212 -5.11 -8.06 8.50
C LEU A 212 -4.77 -7.30 9.80
N SER A 213 -5.70 -6.49 10.32
CA SER A 213 -5.52 -5.78 11.59
C SER A 213 -5.30 -6.76 12.75
N LYS A 214 -6.16 -7.78 12.88
CA LYS A 214 -6.01 -8.85 13.89
C LYS A 214 -4.69 -9.59 13.72
N ALA A 215 -4.33 -9.96 12.49
CA ALA A 215 -3.10 -10.66 12.19
C ALA A 215 -1.86 -9.84 12.60
N LEU A 216 -1.82 -8.53 12.30
CA LEU A 216 -0.72 -7.66 12.70
C LEU A 216 -0.53 -7.59 14.22
N VAL A 217 -1.61 -7.59 14.99
CA VAL A 217 -1.54 -7.61 16.47
C VAL A 217 -0.95 -8.94 16.96
N LEU A 218 -1.40 -10.07 16.40
CA LEU A 218 -0.88 -11.39 16.75
C LEU A 218 0.59 -11.54 16.35
N THR A 219 0.96 -11.07 15.16
CA THR A 219 2.36 -11.04 14.68
C THR A 219 3.23 -10.23 15.62
N ASN A 220 2.78 -9.04 16.07
CA ASN A 220 3.55 -8.22 17.00
C ASN A 220 3.80 -8.93 18.34
N ARG A 221 2.76 -9.57 18.90
CA ARG A 221 2.89 -10.34 20.15
C ARG A 221 3.95 -11.44 20.01
N LYS A 222 3.89 -12.22 18.93
CA LYS A 222 4.84 -13.31 18.66
C LYS A 222 6.25 -12.79 18.35
N TRP A 223 6.34 -11.65 17.66
CA TRP A 223 7.59 -10.98 17.36
C TRP A 223 8.33 -10.58 18.64
N THR A 224 7.65 -9.87 19.53
CA THR A 224 8.22 -9.39 20.80
C THR A 224 8.54 -10.53 21.76
N SER A 225 7.73 -11.59 21.81
CA SER A 225 7.92 -12.67 22.80
C SER A 225 9.03 -13.66 22.44
N THR A 226 9.32 -13.85 21.15
CA THR A 226 10.06 -15.04 20.70
C THR A 226 10.97 -14.74 19.51
N ILE A 227 10.42 -14.24 18.41
CA ILE A 227 11.16 -14.17 17.13
C ILE A 227 12.33 -13.17 17.23
N ARG A 228 12.14 -12.03 17.89
CA ARG A 228 13.18 -11.00 18.00
C ARG A 228 14.45 -11.52 18.69
N GLU A 229 14.30 -12.34 19.73
CA GLU A 229 15.45 -12.90 20.45
C GLU A 229 16.06 -14.09 19.70
N GLN A 230 15.23 -14.96 19.13
CA GLN A 230 15.71 -16.15 18.41
C GLN A 230 16.42 -15.81 17.10
N GLU A 231 15.96 -14.79 16.39
CA GLU A 231 16.46 -14.40 15.06
C GLU A 231 17.14 -13.03 15.10
N LYS A 232 17.82 -12.75 16.21
CA LYS A 232 18.49 -11.48 16.50
C LYS A 232 19.56 -11.11 15.46
N ASP A 233 20.33 -12.09 14.99
CA ASP A 233 21.46 -11.83 14.08
C ASP A 233 21.09 -11.95 12.60
N ARG A 234 19.90 -12.51 12.29
CA ARG A 234 19.47 -12.79 10.91
C ARG A 234 18.34 -11.88 10.45
N LEU A 235 17.19 -11.91 11.13
CA LEU A 235 15.98 -11.21 10.68
C LEU A 235 15.85 -9.83 11.30
N THR A 236 16.24 -9.65 12.56
CA THR A 236 16.06 -8.38 13.27
C THR A 236 16.73 -7.20 12.55
N PRO A 237 17.98 -7.29 12.05
CA PRO A 237 18.63 -6.17 11.36
C PRO A 237 17.89 -5.79 10.08
N ILE A 238 17.47 -6.78 9.28
CA ILE A 238 16.72 -6.58 8.03
C ILE A 238 15.38 -5.91 8.32
N VAL A 239 14.64 -6.42 9.31
CA VAL A 239 13.31 -5.90 9.68
C VAL A 239 13.40 -4.47 10.24
N GLU A 240 14.44 -4.18 11.02
CA GLU A 240 14.70 -2.84 11.53
C GLU A 240 15.07 -1.87 10.41
N ALA A 241 16.01 -2.25 9.54
CA ALA A 241 16.43 -1.48 8.39
C ALA A 241 15.25 -1.12 7.49
N LEU A 242 14.46 -2.10 7.05
CA LEU A 242 13.29 -1.92 6.17
C LEU A 242 12.23 -0.96 6.72
N GLY A 243 12.12 -0.84 8.05
CA GLY A 243 11.20 0.11 8.68
C GLY A 243 11.68 1.56 8.61
N SER A 244 12.99 1.77 8.52
CA SER A 244 13.64 3.09 8.38
C SER A 244 14.09 3.41 6.96
N SER A 245 14.11 2.43 6.04
CA SER A 245 14.67 2.60 4.70
C SER A 245 13.94 3.68 3.89
N TYR A 246 14.70 4.69 3.46
CA TYR A 246 14.29 5.60 2.40
C TYR A 246 14.39 4.86 1.05
N LEU A 247 13.30 4.86 0.28
CA LEU A 247 13.23 4.23 -1.05
C LEU A 247 13.08 5.28 -2.16
N GLY A 248 13.36 6.55 -1.85
CA GLY A 248 13.38 7.59 -2.88
C GLY A 248 14.66 7.51 -3.71
N PRO A 249 14.84 8.43 -4.67
CA PRO A 249 16.02 8.46 -5.52
C PRO A 249 17.28 8.50 -4.66
N ASP A 250 18.24 7.65 -4.99
CA ASP A 250 19.56 7.70 -4.38
C ASP A 250 20.34 8.86 -4.99
N TYR A 251 20.27 10.01 -4.33
CA TYR A 251 20.99 11.22 -4.74
C TYR A 251 22.49 11.15 -4.43
N SER A 252 23.00 10.02 -3.88
CA SER A 252 24.42 9.81 -3.67
C SER A 252 25.16 9.42 -4.96
N GLN A 253 24.44 9.04 -6.02
CA GLN A 253 25.03 8.80 -7.33
C GLN A 253 25.26 10.13 -8.06
N PRO A 254 26.47 10.40 -8.56
CA PRO A 254 26.75 11.62 -9.30
C PRO A 254 25.92 11.67 -10.58
N MET A 255 24.99 12.64 -10.68
CA MET A 255 24.33 12.95 -11.94
C MET A 255 25.33 13.62 -12.90
N GLU A 256 25.12 13.43 -14.21
CA GLU A 256 25.96 14.01 -15.26
C GLU A 256 26.11 15.54 -15.10
N PHE A 257 27.33 15.99 -15.34
CA PHE A 257 27.88 17.28 -14.92
C PHE A 257 27.24 18.49 -15.60
N THR A 258 26.96 19.51 -14.79
CA THR A 258 27.00 20.91 -15.22
C THR A 258 27.95 21.63 -14.26
N ASP A 259 29.01 22.25 -14.77
CA ASP A 259 29.91 23.06 -13.95
C ASP A 259 29.17 24.32 -13.51
N ILE A 260 28.75 24.35 -12.24
CA ILE A 260 28.05 25.50 -11.66
C ILE A 260 29.09 26.40 -11.00
N SER A 261 29.14 27.67 -11.44
CA SER A 261 30.07 28.64 -10.87
C SER A 261 29.58 29.12 -9.51
N LEU A 262 30.54 29.51 -8.65
CA LEU A 262 30.28 30.13 -7.35
C LEU A 262 29.33 31.33 -7.41
N LYS A 263 29.34 32.06 -8.53
CA LYS A 263 28.53 33.26 -8.74
C LYS A 263 27.05 32.94 -8.98
N ASP A 264 26.76 31.73 -9.44
CA ASP A 264 25.40 31.30 -9.79
C ASP A 264 24.65 30.75 -8.58
N ILE A 265 25.34 30.53 -7.45
CA ILE A 265 24.77 29.92 -6.25
C ILE A 265 23.65 30.77 -5.66
N ASP A 266 23.78 32.10 -5.65
CA ASP A 266 22.72 32.97 -5.12
C ASP A 266 21.45 32.92 -5.98
N GLN A 267 21.61 32.86 -7.30
CA GLN A 267 20.49 32.68 -8.21
C GLN A 267 19.85 31.31 -8.01
N LEU A 268 20.67 30.27 -7.86
CA LEU A 268 20.22 28.89 -7.70
C LEU A 268 19.58 28.63 -6.33
N ALA A 269 20.03 29.32 -5.28
CA ALA A 269 19.41 29.29 -3.97
C ALA A 269 17.98 29.82 -4.02
N ASN A 270 17.69 30.77 -4.92
CA ASN A 270 16.35 31.32 -5.07
C ASN A 270 15.44 30.46 -5.96
N THR A 271 15.98 29.85 -7.01
CA THR A 271 15.19 29.13 -8.03
C THR A 271 15.12 27.62 -7.84
N SER A 272 16.15 27.00 -7.26
CA SER A 272 16.30 25.53 -7.23
C SER A 272 16.49 24.94 -5.84
N PHE A 273 16.92 25.71 -4.83
CA PHE A 273 17.06 25.16 -3.49
C PHE A 273 15.69 24.90 -2.88
N PRO A 274 15.50 23.72 -2.24
CA PRO A 274 14.31 23.51 -1.42
C PRO A 274 14.29 24.50 -0.26
N LEU A 275 13.11 24.81 0.26
CA LEU A 275 12.92 25.84 1.29
C LEU A 275 13.82 25.66 2.52
N CYS A 276 14.08 24.42 2.94
CA CYS A 276 14.98 24.12 4.06
C CYS A 276 16.43 24.56 3.78
N MET A 277 16.96 24.25 2.59
CA MET A 277 18.32 24.62 2.22
C MET A 277 18.42 26.10 1.88
N ARG A 278 17.38 26.69 1.27
CA ARG A 278 17.31 28.14 1.06
C ARG A 278 17.30 28.90 2.39
N HIS A 279 16.59 28.41 3.39
CA HIS A 279 16.60 28.99 4.73
C HIS A 279 18.01 28.92 5.36
N LEU A 280 18.67 27.75 5.31
CA LEU A 280 20.03 27.61 5.82
C LEU A 280 21.02 28.50 5.07
N PHE A 281 20.90 28.60 3.75
CA PHE A 281 21.75 29.45 2.92
C PHE A 281 21.55 30.94 3.24
N ASN A 282 20.30 31.40 3.37
CA ASN A 282 20.01 32.78 3.75
C ASN A 282 20.53 33.11 5.16
N ARG A 283 20.36 32.20 6.13
CA ARG A 283 20.91 32.36 7.48
C ARG A 283 22.43 32.42 7.49
N LEU A 284 23.09 31.60 6.67
CA LEU A 284 24.54 31.69 6.51
C LEU A 284 24.96 33.05 5.94
N ARG A 285 24.21 33.62 4.99
CA ARG A 285 24.47 34.95 4.41
C ARG A 285 24.21 36.10 5.38
N GLU A 286 23.17 36.01 6.21
CA GLU A 286 22.81 37.04 7.18
C GLU A 286 23.75 37.04 8.39
N ASP A 287 23.98 35.86 8.98
CA ASP A 287 24.66 35.73 10.27
C ASP A 287 26.16 35.43 10.12
N HIS A 288 26.65 35.21 8.89
CA HIS A 288 27.99 34.69 8.57
C HIS A 288 28.36 33.42 9.36
N HIS A 289 27.35 32.71 9.86
CA HIS A 289 27.53 31.61 10.78
C HIS A 289 26.31 30.69 10.78
N LEU A 290 26.56 29.38 10.80
CA LEU A 290 25.54 28.37 11.07
C LEU A 290 25.97 27.52 12.27
N LYS A 291 25.01 27.06 13.07
CA LYS A 291 25.28 26.06 14.12
C LYS A 291 25.72 24.74 13.48
N HIS A 292 26.39 23.87 14.26
CA HIS A 292 26.95 22.60 13.76
C HIS A 292 25.98 21.78 12.89
N GLY A 293 24.73 21.58 13.34
CA GLY A 293 23.72 20.85 12.57
C GLY A 293 23.38 21.49 11.22
N GLY A 294 23.28 22.83 11.18
CA GLY A 294 23.05 23.57 9.94
C GLY A 294 24.24 23.51 8.99
N ARG A 295 25.47 23.56 9.52
CA ARG A 295 26.69 23.36 8.72
C ARG A 295 26.76 21.98 8.09
N MET A 296 26.42 20.95 8.86
CA MET A 296 26.41 19.57 8.39
C MET A 296 25.35 19.38 7.29
N GLN A 297 24.12 19.86 7.50
CA GLN A 297 23.04 19.75 6.52
C GLN A 297 23.33 20.48 5.21
N LEU A 298 23.72 21.76 5.30
CA LEU A 298 24.01 22.57 4.11
C LEU A 298 25.30 22.08 3.42
N GLY A 299 26.32 21.70 4.18
CA GLY A 299 27.57 21.17 3.64
C GLY A 299 27.37 19.86 2.88
N LEU A 300 26.61 18.91 3.43
CA LEU A 300 26.27 17.66 2.74
C LEU A 300 25.45 17.92 1.48
N PHE A 301 24.44 18.78 1.55
CA PHE A 301 23.62 19.15 0.39
C PHE A 301 24.46 19.77 -0.74
N LEU A 302 25.37 20.69 -0.40
CA LEU A 302 26.22 21.35 -1.39
C LEU A 302 27.26 20.38 -1.99
N LYS A 303 27.73 19.42 -1.18
CA LYS A 303 28.66 18.37 -1.58
C LYS A 303 28.00 17.34 -2.51
N GLU A 304 26.81 16.86 -2.15
CA GLU A 304 26.04 15.88 -2.96
C GLU A 304 25.64 16.47 -4.32
N LYS A 305 25.33 17.76 -4.35
CA LYS A 305 25.06 18.48 -5.61
C LYS A 305 26.34 18.92 -6.32
N HIS A 306 27.52 18.54 -5.82
CA HIS A 306 28.84 18.82 -6.39
C HIS A 306 29.06 20.29 -6.80
N TYR A 307 28.51 21.24 -6.05
CA TYR A 307 28.83 22.67 -6.26
C TYR A 307 30.32 22.98 -5.99
N PHE A 308 31.04 22.07 -5.33
CA PHE A 308 32.37 22.30 -4.79
C PHE A 308 33.21 21.03 -4.77
N THR A 309 34.18 20.92 -5.68
CA THR A 309 35.18 19.82 -5.66
C THR A 309 36.60 20.23 -5.24
N PRO A 310 36.97 21.53 -5.09
CA PRO A 310 38.18 21.87 -4.33
C PRO A 310 38.06 23.00 -3.29
N PHE A 311 36.86 23.44 -2.90
CA PHE A 311 36.70 24.66 -2.07
C PHE A 311 35.83 24.50 -0.81
N HIS A 312 35.80 23.31 -0.19
CA HIS A 312 35.07 23.09 1.07
C HIS A 312 35.58 23.95 2.24
N VAL A 313 36.80 24.51 2.14
CA VAL A 313 37.40 25.41 3.13
C VAL A 313 37.00 26.87 2.90
N LEU A 314 36.75 27.28 1.64
CA LEU A 314 36.52 28.69 1.28
C LEU A 314 35.07 29.18 1.45
N CYS A 315 34.09 28.26 1.48
CA CYS A 315 32.69 28.63 1.70
C CYS A 315 32.36 28.95 3.18
N TRP A 316 33.22 28.54 4.11
CA TRP A 316 33.05 28.79 5.55
C TRP A 316 34.03 29.82 6.12
N THR A 317 34.92 30.37 5.29
CA THR A 317 35.96 31.33 5.70
C THR A 317 35.68 32.77 5.26
N TYR A 318 34.49 33.06 4.73
CA TYR A 318 34.01 34.42 4.43
C TYR A 318 32.63 34.70 5.00
#